data_AF-A0A661KWU7-F1
#
_entry.id   AF-A0A661KWU7-F1
#
_cell.length_a   1.000
_cell.length_b   1.000
_cell.length_c   1.000
_cell.angle_alpha   90.00
_cell.angle_beta   90.00
_cell.angle_gamma   90.00
#
_symmetry.space_group_name_H-M   'P 1'
#
loop_
_entity.id
_entity.type
_entity.pdbx_description
1 polymer ?
#
loop_
_entity_poly.entity_id
_entity_poly.type
_entity_poly.pdbx_seq_one_letter_code
_entity_poly.pdbx_strand_id
1 'polypeptide(L)'
;MVVKIKAKSAESAPRMLIVNQKPIYNVDRQDGFRLTVFDRDTMKIMADANFDTFSEAYSTFMKYYNIPGYIAVINGHGKGNVVVAIIDANTQNKLIKKGDKEAYAEYIVSISAPEEVIKNIKEEQIAKSPSVIVQKQEKKADIKTLLTIAAAIFVILTLLGVIKHD
;
A
#
# COMPACT_ATOMS: atom_id res chain seq x y z
N MET A 1 4.02 9.02 -6.79
CA MET A 1 2.67 8.60 -7.18
C MET A 1 1.66 9.46 -6.40
N VAL A 2 0.54 9.87 -7.00
CA VAL A 2 -0.49 10.66 -6.32
C VAL A 2 -1.65 9.75 -5.95
N VAL A 3 -2.02 9.72 -4.67
CA VAL A 3 -3.16 8.95 -4.17
C VAL A 3 -4.26 9.90 -3.69
N LYS A 4 -5.50 9.65 -4.10
CA LYS A 4 -6.69 10.40 -3.66
C LYS A 4 -7.51 9.58 -2.69
N ILE A 5 -7.70 10.08 -1.48
CA ILE A 5 -8.54 9.46 -0.44
C ILE A 5 -9.81 10.30 -0.30
N LYS A 6 -10.97 9.67 -0.43
CA LYS A 6 -12.29 10.30 -0.24
C LYS A 6 -13.07 9.52 0.79
N ALA A 7 -13.56 10.20 1.81
CA ALA A 7 -14.36 9.59 2.86
C ALA A 7 -15.64 10.39 3.10
N LYS A 8 -16.75 9.66 3.18
CA LYS A 8 -18.07 10.21 3.52
C LYS A 8 -18.66 9.42 4.68
N SER A 9 -19.16 10.15 5.66
CA SER A 9 -20.03 9.61 6.70
C SER A 9 -21.32 10.40 6.71
N ALA A 10 -22.44 9.74 7.00
CA ALA A 10 -23.74 10.36 7.13
C ALA A 10 -24.58 9.52 8.11
N GLU A 11 -25.50 10.17 8.81
CA GLU A 11 -26.42 9.47 9.72
C GLU A 11 -27.47 8.64 8.94
N SER A 12 -27.88 9.15 7.78
CA SER A 12 -28.95 8.58 6.96
C SER A 12 -28.48 7.83 5.72
N ALA A 13 -27.17 7.73 5.49
CA ALA A 13 -26.61 7.09 4.30
C ALA A 13 -25.42 6.18 4.66
N PRO A 14 -25.08 5.21 3.78
CA PRO A 14 -23.93 4.33 3.98
C PRO A 14 -22.62 5.07 4.21
N ARG A 15 -21.75 4.47 5.02
CA ARG A 15 -20.38 4.96 5.19
C ARG A 15 -19.54 4.52 4.02
N MET A 16 -18.77 5.45 3.47
CA MET A 16 -17.99 5.22 2.27
C MET A 16 -16.54 5.66 2.44
N LEU A 17 -15.63 4.82 1.95
CA LEU A 17 -14.21 5.13 1.76
C LEU A 17 -13.78 4.70 0.37
N ILE A 18 -13.24 5.65 -0.40
CA ILE A 18 -12.70 5.46 -1.74
C ILE A 18 -11.23 5.87 -1.73
N VAL A 19 -10.37 5.02 -2.30
CA VAL A 19 -8.94 5.30 -2.50
C VAL A 19 -8.62 5.10 -3.98
N ASN A 20 -8.08 6.11 -4.66
CA ASN A 20 -7.79 6.07 -6.10
C ASN A 20 -8.98 5.62 -6.98
N GLN A 21 -10.16 6.15 -6.70
CA GLN A 21 -11.42 5.79 -7.38
C GLN A 21 -11.87 4.33 -7.14
N LYS A 22 -11.11 3.54 -6.38
CA LYS A 22 -11.50 2.21 -5.95
C LYS A 22 -12.24 2.29 -4.60
N PRO A 23 -13.47 1.77 -4.50
CA PRO A 23 -14.14 1.67 -3.21
C PRO A 23 -13.39 0.67 -2.31
N ILE A 24 -13.05 1.09 -1.10
CA ILE A 24 -12.51 0.21 -0.05
C ILE A 24 -13.65 -0.43 0.71
N TYR A 25 -14.64 0.38 1.10
CA TYR A 25 -15.89 -0.11 1.64
C TYR A 25 -17.04 0.85 1.32
N ASN A 26 -18.22 0.26 1.25
CA ASN A 26 -19.51 0.94 1.24
C ASN A 26 -20.43 0.09 2.12
N VAL A 27 -20.44 0.36 3.42
CA VAL A 27 -21.16 -0.46 4.40
C VAL A 27 -22.42 0.24 4.84
N ASP A 28 -23.47 -0.57 5.00
CA ASP A 28 -24.74 -0.16 5.56
C ASP A 28 -24.55 0.51 6.92
N ARG A 29 -25.58 1.26 7.33
CA ARG A 29 -25.60 2.02 8.56
C ARG A 29 -25.16 1.14 9.74
N GLN A 30 -24.02 1.51 10.31
CA GLN A 30 -23.59 1.06 11.63
C GLN A 30 -23.47 2.31 12.49
N ASP A 31 -23.62 2.20 13.80
CA ASP A 31 -23.28 3.28 14.72
C ASP A 31 -21.77 3.22 15.06
N GLY A 32 -21.20 4.30 15.59
CA GLY A 32 -19.78 4.36 16.00
C GLY A 32 -18.83 4.90 14.92
N PHE A 33 -17.54 4.59 15.05
CA PHE A 33 -16.46 5.14 14.25
C PHE A 33 -15.53 4.03 13.77
N ARG A 34 -15.39 3.91 12.44
CA ARG A 34 -14.45 2.97 11.82
C ARG A 34 -13.11 3.64 11.64
N LEU A 35 -12.06 3.02 12.15
CA LEU A 35 -10.67 3.36 11.89
C LEU A 35 -10.15 2.41 10.82
N THR A 36 -9.68 2.95 9.70
CA THR A 36 -8.94 2.20 8.68
C THR A 36 -7.55 2.81 8.54
N VAL A 37 -6.51 1.99 8.78
CA VAL A 37 -5.11 2.40 8.69
C VAL A 37 -4.50 1.77 7.44
N PHE A 38 -3.80 2.59 6.67
CA PHE A 38 -3.08 2.19 5.47
C PHE A 38 -1.59 2.33 5.71
N ASP A 39 -0.82 1.36 5.20
CA ASP A 39 0.58 1.58 4.88
C ASP A 39 0.65 2.65 3.79
N ARG A 40 1.43 3.70 4.03
CA ARG A 40 1.45 4.90 3.19
C ARG A 40 1.94 4.59 1.78
N ASP A 41 3.00 3.81 1.65
CA ASP A 41 3.69 3.64 0.38
C ASP A 41 2.98 2.63 -0.52
N THR A 42 2.41 1.58 0.07
CA THR A 42 1.70 0.52 -0.65
C THR A 42 0.19 0.74 -0.72
N MET A 43 -0.37 1.61 0.14
CA MET A 43 -1.81 1.76 0.37
C MET A 43 -2.51 0.45 0.77
N LYS A 44 -1.77 -0.53 1.31
CA LYS A 44 -2.34 -1.75 1.87
C LYS A 44 -3.00 -1.45 3.21
N ILE A 45 -4.17 -2.05 3.48
CA ILE A 45 -4.84 -1.93 4.78
C ILE A 45 -4.04 -2.70 5.82
N MET A 46 -3.64 -2.02 6.88
CA MET A 46 -2.85 -2.55 8.00
C MET A 46 -3.71 -2.82 9.23
N ALA A 47 -4.77 -2.02 9.41
CA ALA A 47 -5.74 -2.22 10.47
C ALA A 47 -7.11 -1.69 10.02
N ASP A 48 -8.16 -2.36 10.47
CA ASP A 48 -9.54 -1.96 10.21
C ASP A 48 -10.42 -2.40 11.38
N ALA A 49 -10.95 -1.45 12.13
CA ALA A 49 -11.69 -1.71 13.35
C ALA A 49 -12.78 -0.67 13.59
N ASN A 50 -13.85 -1.09 14.26
CA ASN A 50 -14.93 -0.21 14.69
C ASN A 50 -14.79 0.11 16.19
N PHE A 51 -15.14 1.34 16.55
CA PHE A 51 -15.10 1.88 17.91
C PHE A 51 -16.42 2.59 18.21
N ASP A 52 -16.79 2.69 19.48
CA ASP A 52 -18.03 3.38 19.86
C ASP A 52 -17.87 4.90 19.74
N THR A 53 -16.66 5.41 20.00
CA THR A 53 -16.39 6.84 19.98
C THR A 53 -15.23 7.24 19.06
N PHE A 54 -15.28 8.47 18.57
CA PHE A 54 -14.18 9.05 17.80
C PHE A 54 -12.89 9.10 18.65
N SER A 55 -13.01 9.44 19.93
CA SER A 55 -11.88 9.54 20.85
C SER A 55 -11.13 8.22 21.01
N GLU A 56 -11.83 7.09 21.06
CA GLU A 56 -11.22 5.77 21.11
C GLU A 56 -10.52 5.39 19.82
N ALA A 57 -11.19 5.60 18.67
CA ALA A 57 -10.59 5.38 17.36
C ALA A 57 -9.31 6.23 17.18
N TYR A 58 -9.39 7.51 17.55
CA TYR A 58 -8.27 8.44 17.48
C TYR A 58 -7.14 8.04 18.43
N SER A 59 -7.46 7.72 19.68
CA SER A 59 -6.45 7.30 20.67
C SER A 59 -5.76 6.00 20.26
N THR A 60 -6.50 5.06 19.68
CA THR A 60 -5.94 3.80 19.14
C THR A 60 -4.95 4.09 18.02
N PHE A 61 -5.31 4.96 17.08
CA PHE A 61 -4.38 5.41 16.05
C PHE A 61 -3.14 6.08 16.66
N MET A 62 -3.33 7.04 17.57
CA MET A 62 -2.23 7.77 18.19
C MET A 62 -1.27 6.86 18.96
N LYS A 63 -1.79 5.81 19.59
CA LYS A 63 -0.99 4.88 20.40
C LYS A 63 -0.18 3.88 19.56
N TYR A 64 -0.76 3.36 18.48
CA TYR A 64 -0.18 2.21 17.77
C TYR A 64 0.31 2.52 16.35
N TYR A 65 -0.20 3.58 15.72
CA TYR A 65 0.00 3.84 14.29
C TYR A 65 0.44 5.28 13.98
N ASN A 66 0.62 6.16 14.99
CA ASN A 66 1.20 7.49 14.80
C ASN A 66 2.74 7.44 14.68
N ILE A 67 3.20 6.65 13.73
CA ILE A 67 4.60 6.50 13.34
C ILE A 67 4.66 6.83 11.84
N PRO A 68 5.70 7.55 11.36
CA PRO A 68 5.87 7.76 9.93
C PRO A 68 5.79 6.44 9.17
N GLY A 69 5.01 6.42 8.09
CA GLY A 69 4.70 5.24 7.28
C GLY A 69 3.21 4.93 7.20
N TYR A 70 2.35 5.60 7.99
CA TYR A 70 0.92 5.29 8.03
C TYR A 70 0.01 6.48 7.72
N ILE A 71 -1.16 6.16 7.16
CA ILE A 71 -2.28 7.08 6.99
C ILE A 71 -3.50 6.45 7.64
N ALA A 72 -4.22 7.19 8.47
CA ALA A 72 -5.49 6.73 9.03
C ALA A 72 -6.66 7.51 8.48
N VAL A 73 -7.77 6.80 8.28
CA VAL A 73 -9.09 7.37 8.05
C VAL A 73 -9.99 6.95 9.21
N ILE A 74 -10.57 7.91 9.90
CA ILE A 74 -11.60 7.67 10.91
C ILE A 74 -12.91 8.23 10.37
N ASN A 75 -13.87 7.36 10.15
CA ASN A 75 -15.16 7.70 9.55
C ASN A 75 -16.27 7.08 10.38
N GLY A 76 -17.23 7.89 10.82
CA GLY A 76 -18.44 7.38 11.42
C GLY A 76 -19.36 8.45 11.96
N HIS A 77 -20.30 8.02 12.80
CA HIS A 77 -21.21 8.90 13.48
C HIS A 77 -21.55 8.35 14.86
N GLY A 78 -21.70 9.25 15.82
CA GLY A 78 -22.24 8.97 17.15
C GLY A 78 -23.62 9.60 17.32
N LYS A 79 -24.10 9.70 18.56
CA LYS A 79 -25.34 10.43 18.88
C LYS A 79 -25.18 11.92 18.50
N GLY A 80 -25.75 12.31 17.35
CA GLY A 80 -25.81 13.69 16.87
C GLY A 80 -24.51 14.29 16.35
N ASN A 81 -23.49 13.48 16.04
CA ASN A 81 -22.24 13.98 15.45
C ASN A 81 -21.74 13.05 14.35
N VAL A 82 -21.55 13.59 13.15
CA VAL A 82 -20.91 12.90 12.03
C VAL A 82 -19.51 13.43 11.85
N VAL A 83 -18.51 12.55 11.80
CA VAL A 83 -17.10 12.94 11.68
C VAL A 83 -16.39 12.11 10.63
N VAL A 84 -15.57 12.79 9.84
CA VAL A 84 -14.54 12.21 8.98
C VAL A 84 -13.21 12.85 9.34
N ALA A 85 -12.22 12.04 9.70
CA ALA A 85 -10.84 12.47 9.89
C ALA A 85 -9.91 11.68 8.96
N ILE A 86 -8.96 12.38 8.33
CA ILE A 86 -7.85 11.78 7.60
C ILE A 86 -6.56 12.31 8.23
N ILE A 87 -5.69 11.41 8.68
CA ILE A 87 -4.49 11.73 9.43
C ILE A 87 -3.29 11.10 8.73
N ASP A 88 -2.32 11.91 8.35
CA ASP A 88 -1.07 11.47 7.74
C ASP A 88 0.05 11.53 8.80
N ALA A 89 0.54 10.37 9.25
CA ALA A 89 1.57 10.30 10.28
C ALA A 89 2.93 10.84 9.80
N ASN A 90 3.22 10.83 8.49
CA ASN A 90 4.48 11.39 7.98
C ASN A 90 4.53 12.91 8.13
N THR A 91 3.42 13.57 7.82
CA THR A 91 3.36 15.04 7.82
C THR A 91 2.73 15.60 9.09
N GLN A 92 2.18 14.74 9.95
CA GLN A 92 1.34 15.10 11.10
C GLN A 92 0.13 15.95 10.71
N ASN A 93 -0.20 16.00 9.42
CA ASN A 93 -1.38 16.71 8.93
C ASN A 93 -2.64 15.94 9.33
N LYS A 94 -3.61 16.68 9.85
CA LYS A 94 -4.94 16.18 10.17
C LYS A 94 -5.99 17.00 9.46
N LEU A 95 -6.83 16.34 8.68
CA LEU A 95 -8.03 16.91 8.09
C LEU A 95 -9.23 16.33 8.83
N ILE A 96 -9.86 17.12 9.70
CA ILE A 96 -11.05 16.71 10.45
C ILE A 96 -12.24 17.53 9.97
N LYS A 97 -13.26 16.86 9.47
CA LYS A 97 -14.53 17.44 9.04
C LYS A 97 -15.65 16.88 9.92
N LYS A 98 -16.43 17.78 10.49
CA LYS A 98 -17.60 17.47 11.33
C LYS A 98 -18.84 18.01 10.67
N GLY A 99 -19.97 17.35 10.87
CA GLY A 99 -21.27 17.84 10.47
C GLY A 99 -22.39 17.22 11.29
N ASP A 100 -23.55 17.85 11.26
CA ASP A 100 -24.70 17.44 12.05
C ASP A 100 -25.38 16.19 11.47
N LYS A 101 -25.41 16.07 10.13
CA LYS A 101 -26.07 14.96 9.41
C LYS A 101 -25.15 14.25 8.41
N GLU A 102 -24.17 14.95 7.87
CA GLU A 102 -23.15 14.39 6.98
C GLU A 102 -21.82 15.11 7.13
N ALA A 103 -20.73 14.38 6.90
CA ALA A 103 -19.38 14.92 6.81
C ALA A 103 -18.65 14.29 5.63
N TYR A 104 -17.88 15.12 4.94
CA TYR A 104 -17.11 14.74 3.76
C TYR A 104 -15.71 15.30 3.81
N ALA A 105 -14.72 14.48 3.46
CA ALA A 105 -13.34 14.90 3.30
C ALA A 105 -12.69 14.26 2.08
N GLU A 106 -11.93 15.06 1.33
CA GLU A 106 -10.96 14.59 0.34
C GLU A 106 -9.56 14.98 0.79
N TYR A 107 -8.62 14.04 0.67
CA TYR A 107 -7.21 14.28 0.93
C TYR A 107 -6.37 13.71 -0.20
N ILE A 108 -5.43 14.52 -0.68
CA ILE A 108 -4.47 14.12 -1.72
C ILE A 108 -3.14 13.89 -1.03
N VAL A 109 -2.64 12.68 -1.16
CA VAL A 109 -1.37 12.30 -0.59
C VAL A 109 -0.37 12.03 -1.72
N SER A 110 0.77 12.72 -1.64
CA SER A 110 1.91 12.42 -2.49
C SER A 110 2.74 11.35 -1.81
N ILE A 111 2.84 10.19 -2.45
CA ILE A 111 3.66 9.08 -1.98
C ILE A 111 4.89 8.97 -2.87
N SER A 112 6.04 8.81 -2.23
CA SER A 112 7.28 8.52 -2.93
C SER A 112 7.04 7.24 -3.75
N ALA A 113 7.25 7.31 -5.06
CA ALA A 113 7.19 6.08 -5.85
C ALA A 113 8.29 5.15 -5.32
N PRO A 114 8.05 3.83 -5.19
CA PRO A 114 9.12 2.88 -4.92
C PRO A 114 10.23 3.11 -5.94
N GLU A 115 11.49 3.11 -5.52
CA GLU A 115 12.64 3.40 -6.40
C GLU A 115 12.67 2.50 -7.65
N GLU A 116 12.03 1.32 -7.60
CA GLU A 116 11.83 0.40 -8.72
C GLU A 116 11.06 1.03 -9.90
N VAL A 117 10.09 1.93 -9.64
CA VAL A 117 9.35 2.65 -10.69
C VAL A 117 10.19 3.78 -11.29
N ILE A 118 11.06 4.41 -10.48
CA ILE A 118 11.95 5.49 -10.93
C ILE A 118 13.08 4.93 -11.81
N LYS A 119 13.55 3.71 -11.53
CA LYS A 119 14.51 3.00 -12.40
C LYS A 119 13.90 2.71 -13.77
N ASN A 120 12.61 2.33 -13.85
CA ASN A 120 11.94 2.07 -15.12
C ASN A 120 11.61 3.34 -15.95
N ILE A 121 11.36 4.49 -15.30
CA ILE A 121 11.11 5.76 -16.02
C ILE A 121 12.38 6.32 -16.67
N LYS A 122 13.56 6.10 -16.06
CA LYS A 122 14.84 6.54 -16.66
C LYS A 122 15.24 5.72 -17.89
N GLU A 123 14.73 4.50 -18.05
CA GLU A 123 15.03 3.66 -19.22
C GLU A 123 14.04 3.86 -20.37
N GLU A 124 12.77 4.16 -20.11
CA GLU A 124 11.75 4.29 -21.18
C GLU A 124 11.68 5.68 -21.84
N GLN A 125 12.27 6.74 -21.26
CA GLN A 125 12.24 8.10 -21.84
C GLN A 125 13.51 8.56 -22.57
N ILE A 126 14.55 7.72 -22.68
CA ILE A 126 15.79 8.07 -23.43
C ILE A 126 15.73 7.64 -24.91
N ALA A 127 14.73 6.86 -25.33
CA ALA A 127 14.65 6.34 -26.69
C ALA A 127 13.77 7.19 -27.65
N LYS A 128 14.12 8.47 -27.86
CA LYS A 128 13.92 9.17 -29.15
C LYS A 128 14.99 10.26 -29.36
N SER A 129 16.22 9.82 -29.62
CA SER A 129 17.18 10.57 -30.43
C SER A 129 18.00 9.56 -31.24
N PRO A 130 18.31 9.85 -32.51
CA PRO A 130 18.79 8.83 -33.44
C PRO A 130 20.27 8.47 -33.20
N SER A 131 20.53 7.15 -33.24
CA SER A 131 21.78 6.49 -33.66
C SER A 131 23.04 6.66 -32.80
N VAL A 132 23.24 5.75 -31.84
CA VAL A 132 24.56 5.17 -31.56
C VAL A 132 24.41 3.67 -31.32
N ILE A 133 25.03 2.87 -32.18
CA ILE A 133 25.15 1.42 -32.05
C ILE A 133 26.19 1.12 -30.97
N VAL A 134 25.79 0.44 -29.89
CA VAL A 134 26.72 -0.35 -29.06
C VAL A 134 26.09 -1.71 -28.82
N GLN A 135 26.54 -2.71 -29.59
CA GLN A 135 26.29 -4.12 -29.29
C GLN A 135 27.00 -4.46 -27.96
N LYS A 136 26.23 -4.92 -26.97
CA LYS A 136 26.78 -5.71 -25.86
C LYS A 136 26.23 -7.13 -26.00
N GLN A 137 27.07 -8.04 -26.51
CA GLN A 137 26.80 -9.47 -26.49
C GLN A 137 26.86 -9.96 -25.04
N GLU A 138 25.71 -10.31 -24.46
CA GLU A 138 25.71 -11.21 -23.32
C GLU A 138 25.75 -12.65 -23.83
N LYS A 139 26.90 -13.31 -23.65
CA LYS A 139 27.00 -14.76 -23.80
C LYS A 139 26.17 -15.41 -22.69
N LYS A 140 24.92 -15.75 -22.98
CA LYS A 140 24.19 -16.72 -22.16
C LYS A 140 24.89 -18.07 -22.33
N ALA A 141 25.32 -18.68 -21.23
CA ALA A 141 25.84 -20.05 -21.25
C ALA A 141 24.74 -20.97 -21.80
N ASP A 142 25.09 -21.79 -22.79
CA ASP A 142 24.16 -22.76 -23.37
C ASP A 142 23.69 -23.71 -22.26
N ILE A 143 22.37 -23.88 -22.15
CA ILE A 143 21.74 -24.77 -21.19
C ILE A 143 22.30 -26.20 -21.29
N LYS A 144 22.73 -26.63 -22.49
CA LYS A 144 23.40 -27.93 -22.67
C LYS A 144 24.72 -28.01 -21.91
N THR A 145 25.47 -26.91 -21.86
CA THR A 145 26.74 -26.83 -21.12
C THR A 145 26.48 -26.87 -19.62
N LEU A 146 25.45 -26.15 -19.14
CA LEU A 146 25.08 -26.14 -17.72
C LEU A 146 24.61 -27.53 -17.23
N LEU A 147 23.80 -28.23 -18.04
CA LEU A 147 23.35 -29.60 -17.73
C LEU A 147 24.51 -30.60 -17.70
N THR A 148 25.49 -30.45 -18.60
CA THR A 148 26.67 -31.33 -18.64
C THR A 148 27.54 -31.16 -17.39
N ILE A 149 27.72 -29.91 -16.93
CA ILE A 149 28.46 -29.63 -15.69
C ILE A 149 27.73 -30.24 -14.48
N ALA A 150 26.40 -30.10 -14.40
CA ALA A 150 25.63 -30.65 -13.29
C ALA A 150 25.72 -32.19 -13.22
N ALA A 151 25.64 -32.89 -14.35
CA ALA A 151 25.79 -34.34 -14.41
C ALA A 151 27.19 -34.80 -13.96
N ALA A 152 28.25 -34.10 -14.38
CA ALA A 152 29.61 -34.43 -13.97
C ALA A 152 29.84 -34.26 -12.45
N ILE A 153 29.28 -33.21 -11.86
CA ILE A 153 29.33 -32.98 -10.41
C ILE A 153 28.62 -34.12 -9.66
N PHE A 154 27.45 -34.55 -10.15
CA PHE A 154 26.71 -35.65 -9.54
C PHE A 154 27.53 -36.95 -9.52
N VAL A 155 28.17 -37.32 -10.64
CA VAL A 155 29.02 -38.52 -10.73
C VAL A 155 30.19 -38.47 -9.74
N ILE A 156 30.85 -37.32 -9.60
CA ILE A 156 31.97 -37.15 -8.65
C ILE A 156 31.49 -37.33 -7.21
N LEU A 157 30.34 -36.76 -6.85
CA LEU A 157 29.77 -36.88 -5.50
C LEU A 157 29.36 -38.31 -5.15
N THR A 158 28.85 -39.08 -6.13
CA THR A 158 28.55 -40.50 -5.96
C THR A 158 29.82 -41.32 -5.74
N LEU A 159 30.89 -41.08 -6.53
CA LEU A 159 32.16 -41.81 -6.37
C LEU A 159 32.87 -41.51 -5.05
N LEU A 160 32.74 -40.29 -4.52
CA LEU A 160 33.27 -39.91 -3.21
C LEU A 160 32.46 -40.49 -2.03
N GLY A 161 31.40 -41.26 -2.29
CA GLY A 161 30.54 -41.86 -1.25
C GLY A 161 29.74 -40.84 -0.45
N VAL A 162 29.66 -39.59 -0.92
CA VAL A 162 28.88 -38.50 -0.30
C VAL A 162 27.39 -38.77 -0.50
N ILE A 163 27.01 -39.34 -1.64
CA ILE A 163 25.65 -39.79 -1.95
C ILE A 163 25.62 -41.31 -1.82
N LYS A 164 24.97 -41.83 -0.78
CA LYS A 164 24.68 -43.26 -0.62
C LYS A 164 23.32 -43.55 -1.23
N HIS A 165 23.26 -44.55 -2.10
CA HIS A 165 22.00 -45.15 -2.53
C HIS A 165 21.76 -46.34 -1.59
N ASP A 166 20.71 -46.27 -0.76
CA ASP A 166 20.16 -47.45 -0.07
C ASP A 166 19.38 -48.33 -1.07
#